data_AF-A0A6J1QIL7-F1
#
_entry.id   AF-A0A6J1QIL7-F1
#
_cell.length_a   1.000
_cell.length_b   1.000
_cell.length_c   1.000
_cell.angle_alpha   90.00
_cell.angle_beta   90.00
_cell.angle_gamma   90.00
#
_symmetry.space_group_name_H-M   'P 1'
#
loop_
_entity.id
_entity.type
_entity.pdbx_description
1 polymer ?
#
loop_
_entity_poly.entity_id
_entity_poly.type
_entity_poly.pdbx_seq_one_letter_code
_entity_poly.pdbx_strand_id
1 'polypeptide(L)'
;MRSVLRTPCACIAFCIIVPGSMSMLNVVRYHTKILGAYNATRRILSRQHLFTNAKTDVVRCNDASFKEYCSKLLLQKRPLKQANVVIRNYAAKPSSRNDKIVGSWLLTCGGMVFVAVALGGVTRLTESGLSMVTWKLLGEKMPLNEAQWVSEFERYKQFPEYKITNHSMTLEEFKRIWWMEYLHRTWGRLIGAVFVIPATYFWYKGMLKHGMKMRVVALGSLIGLQGLMGWYMVKSGLEDRFIEPSDVPRVSQYRLAAHLGLALLLYTGFLYNALDHLIPAQKLTANSSSTTITSNALKALKRFKGLIHSTKGLVFLTALSGAFVAGMDAGLIYNTFPKMADKWIPDDILAISPALRNFTENPATVQFDHRILGVTTIALITCLGILSRKHKLPGRGRKAVAAVLCAGYLQVLLGISTLLYHVPLSLAASHQSGSLILLSTIIWLCHELRYLGKFAK
;
A
#
# COMPACT_ATOMS: atom_id res chain seq x y z
N MET A 1 -18.18 -16.07 -73.03
CA MET A 1 -19.19 -17.12 -72.72
C MET A 1 -20.12 -16.54 -71.65
N ARG A 2 -21.34 -16.10 -72.02
CA ARG A 2 -22.66 -16.69 -71.64
C ARG A 2 -22.79 -16.92 -70.12
N SER A 3 -23.82 -16.56 -69.35
CA SER A 3 -25.24 -16.19 -69.52
C SER A 3 -25.78 -16.08 -68.06
N VAL A 4 -26.47 -15.02 -67.59
CA VAL A 4 -27.92 -14.71 -67.72
C VAL A 4 -28.86 -15.50 -66.76
N LEU A 5 -29.65 -14.73 -65.98
CA LEU A 5 -31.04 -14.93 -65.45
C LEU A 5 -31.31 -15.98 -64.33
N ARG A 6 -31.85 -15.61 -63.15
CA ARG A 6 -33.24 -15.21 -62.74
C ARG A 6 -34.17 -16.41 -62.41
N THR A 7 -34.60 -16.59 -61.15
CA THR A 7 -35.95 -16.32 -60.55
C THR A 7 -36.75 -17.62 -60.21
N PRO A 8 -38.02 -17.61 -59.70
CA PRO A 8 -38.41 -17.80 -58.28
C PRO A 8 -39.63 -18.76 -58.08
N CYS A 9 -40.25 -18.84 -56.88
CA CYS A 9 -41.66 -19.24 -56.62
C CYS A 9 -41.98 -19.00 -55.11
N ALA A 10 -42.86 -18.09 -54.65
CA ALA A 10 -44.34 -17.91 -54.75
C ALA A 10 -45.15 -18.85 -53.82
N CYS A 11 -45.66 -18.38 -52.67
CA CYS A 11 -47.06 -17.96 -52.33
C CYS A 11 -47.97 -19.12 -51.81
N ILE A 12 -48.75 -19.00 -50.71
CA ILE A 12 -50.20 -18.62 -50.60
C ILE A 12 -50.61 -18.97 -49.12
N ALA A 13 -51.08 -18.09 -48.21
CA ALA A 13 -52.41 -17.49 -47.94
C ALA A 13 -53.60 -18.44 -47.63
N PHE A 14 -54.17 -18.42 -46.40
CA PHE A 14 -55.57 -18.07 -46.06
C PHE A 14 -55.96 -18.41 -44.60
N CYS A 15 -57.00 -17.72 -44.12
CA CYS A 15 -57.49 -17.56 -42.76
C CYS A 15 -58.98 -18.03 -42.68
N ILE A 16 -59.55 -18.19 -41.45
CA ILE A 16 -60.96 -17.95 -41.01
C ILE A 16 -61.75 -19.13 -40.31
N ILE A 17 -62.01 -18.93 -39.00
CA ILE A 17 -63.24 -19.08 -38.12
C ILE A 17 -63.67 -20.42 -37.41
N VAL A 18 -63.54 -20.44 -36.06
CA VAL A 18 -64.48 -20.63 -34.85
C VAL A 18 -65.68 -21.63 -34.96
N PRO A 19 -66.16 -22.43 -33.95
CA PRO A 19 -66.45 -22.11 -32.51
C PRO A 19 -66.30 -23.20 -31.40
N GLY A 20 -66.39 -22.79 -30.11
CA GLY A 20 -67.13 -23.57 -29.09
C GLY A 20 -66.53 -23.85 -27.69
N SER A 21 -67.10 -23.18 -26.68
CA SER A 21 -67.30 -23.58 -25.26
C SER A 21 -66.23 -23.29 -24.17
N MET A 22 -66.77 -22.86 -23.03
CA MET A 22 -66.19 -22.15 -21.89
C MET A 22 -65.52 -23.06 -20.84
N SER A 23 -64.46 -22.56 -20.20
CA SER A 23 -64.20 -22.82 -18.77
C SER A 23 -63.11 -21.87 -18.21
N MET A 24 -63.42 -21.33 -17.03
CA MET A 24 -62.73 -20.34 -16.20
C MET A 24 -61.19 -20.37 -16.18
N LEU A 25 -60.53 -19.28 -16.61
CA LEU A 25 -59.16 -18.92 -16.20
C LEU A 25 -58.79 -17.48 -16.57
N ASN A 26 -59.48 -16.48 -16.02
CA ASN A 26 -59.14 -15.06 -16.22
C ASN A 26 -59.17 -14.23 -14.93
N VAL A 27 -58.63 -14.76 -13.83
CA VAL A 27 -58.38 -14.00 -12.58
C VAL A 27 -56.90 -13.99 -12.17
N VAL A 28 -56.02 -14.75 -12.83
CA VAL A 28 -54.61 -14.92 -12.36
C VAL A 28 -53.59 -14.03 -13.10
N ARG A 29 -53.95 -13.36 -14.21
CA ARG A 29 -52.98 -12.56 -15.01
C ARG A 29 -52.86 -11.09 -14.65
N TYR A 30 -53.69 -10.55 -13.77
CA TYR A 30 -53.57 -9.15 -13.31
C TYR A 30 -52.83 -8.99 -11.97
N HIS A 31 -52.66 -10.07 -11.20
CA HIS A 31 -51.96 -10.02 -9.90
C HIS A 31 -50.43 -10.15 -9.98
N THR A 32 -49.86 -10.62 -11.09
CA THR A 32 -48.41 -10.83 -11.23
C THR A 32 -47.65 -9.57 -11.69
N LYS A 33 -48.30 -8.56 -12.25
CA LYS A 33 -47.65 -7.27 -12.59
C LYS A 33 -47.57 -6.28 -11.43
N ILE A 34 -48.45 -6.38 -10.42
CA ILE A 34 -48.42 -5.50 -9.24
C ILE A 34 -47.44 -6.02 -8.16
N LEU A 35 -47.23 -7.33 -8.04
CA LEU A 35 -46.23 -7.93 -7.14
C LEU A 35 -44.77 -7.77 -7.61
N GLY A 36 -44.54 -7.65 -8.92
CA GLY A 36 -43.20 -7.41 -9.50
C GLY A 36 -42.65 -6.00 -9.21
N ALA A 37 -43.52 -4.99 -9.19
CA ALA A 37 -43.13 -3.61 -8.90
C ALA A 37 -42.91 -3.36 -7.39
N TYR A 38 -43.69 -4.01 -6.51
CA TYR A 38 -43.58 -3.82 -5.06
C TYR A 38 -42.28 -4.44 -4.48
N ASN A 39 -41.81 -5.55 -5.03
CA ASN A 39 -40.58 -6.22 -4.58
C ASN A 39 -39.29 -5.55 -5.09
N ALA A 40 -39.32 -4.84 -6.21
CA ALA A 40 -38.17 -4.07 -6.70
C ALA A 40 -37.90 -2.83 -5.82
N THR A 41 -38.95 -2.13 -5.38
CA THR A 41 -38.82 -0.94 -4.51
C THR A 41 -38.41 -1.32 -3.09
N ARG A 42 -38.82 -2.49 -2.57
CA ARG A 42 -38.39 -2.99 -1.25
C ARG A 42 -36.92 -3.45 -1.22
N ARG A 43 -36.39 -4.00 -2.32
CA ARG A 43 -34.96 -4.35 -2.44
C ARG A 43 -34.03 -3.13 -2.58
N ILE A 44 -34.54 -2.03 -3.12
CA ILE A 44 -33.77 -0.78 -3.27
C ILE A 44 -33.78 0.03 -1.96
N LEU A 45 -34.87 -0.01 -1.18
CA LEU A 45 -34.96 0.69 0.12
C LEU A 45 -34.39 -0.09 1.31
N SER A 46 -34.25 -1.43 1.26
CA SER A 46 -33.69 -2.20 2.38
C SER A 46 -32.15 -2.28 2.42
N ARG A 47 -31.44 -1.64 1.47
CA ARG A 47 -29.96 -1.65 1.44
C ARG A 47 -29.30 -0.40 2.03
N GLN A 48 -30.08 0.56 2.54
CA GLN A 48 -29.53 1.82 3.07
C GLN A 48 -29.59 2.01 4.59
N HIS A 49 -30.26 1.17 5.37
CA HIS A 49 -30.18 1.26 6.84
C HIS A 49 -30.40 -0.08 7.52
N LEU A 50 -29.30 -0.74 7.90
CA LEU A 50 -29.28 -1.70 9.00
C LEU A 50 -27.92 -1.60 9.70
N PHE A 51 -27.90 -0.84 10.80
CA PHE A 51 -27.28 -1.20 12.08
C PHE A 51 -27.56 -0.08 13.08
N THR A 52 -28.76 -0.10 13.67
CA THR A 52 -29.01 0.46 15.01
C THR A 52 -30.08 -0.41 15.66
N ASN A 53 -29.68 -1.19 16.66
CA ASN A 53 -30.57 -1.92 17.56
C ASN A 53 -31.33 -0.92 18.43
N ALA A 54 -32.66 -0.98 18.40
CA ALA A 54 -33.50 -0.55 19.51
C ALA A 54 -34.82 -1.34 19.44
N LYS A 55 -35.16 -2.03 20.54
CA LYS A 55 -36.41 -2.75 20.74
C LYS A 55 -37.58 -1.76 20.72
N THR A 56 -38.69 -2.14 20.10
CA THR A 56 -39.98 -1.47 20.29
C THR A 56 -41.08 -2.52 20.47
N ASP A 57 -41.71 -2.50 21.64
CA ASP A 57 -42.94 -3.22 21.93
C ASP A 57 -44.10 -2.64 21.12
N VAL A 58 -44.94 -3.53 20.58
CA VAL A 58 -46.09 -3.18 19.76
C VAL A 58 -47.33 -3.09 20.65
N VAL A 59 -47.87 -1.88 20.83
CA VAL A 59 -49.24 -1.68 21.34
C VAL A 59 -50.11 -1.19 20.18
N ARG A 60 -51.24 -1.86 19.98
CA ARG A 60 -52.21 -1.65 18.90
C ARG A 60 -53.37 -0.83 19.45
N CYS A 61 -53.68 0.33 18.88
CA CYS A 61 -54.89 1.10 19.21
C CYS A 61 -55.59 1.63 17.95
N ASN A 62 -56.93 1.54 17.97
CA ASN A 62 -57.86 1.77 16.85
C ASN A 62 -58.16 3.27 16.61
N ASP A 63 -58.71 3.51 15.41
CA ASP A 63 -58.64 4.72 14.57
C ASP A 63 -59.45 5.96 14.98
N ALA A 64 -59.87 6.12 16.24
CA ALA A 64 -60.77 7.22 16.63
C ALA A 64 -60.13 8.38 17.42
N SER A 65 -58.83 8.31 17.74
CA SER A 65 -58.15 9.31 18.59
C SER A 65 -57.25 10.30 17.80
N PHE A 66 -57.06 10.11 16.49
CA PHE A 66 -56.05 10.84 15.72
C PHE A 66 -56.33 12.35 15.57
N LYS A 67 -57.61 12.77 15.65
CA LYS A 67 -57.99 14.18 15.41
C LYS A 67 -57.77 15.10 16.61
N GLU A 68 -57.81 14.56 17.83
CA GLU A 68 -57.63 15.36 19.05
C GLU A 68 -56.16 15.44 19.51
N TYR A 69 -55.32 14.48 19.12
CA TYR A 69 -53.88 14.55 19.35
C TYR A 69 -53.16 15.52 18.40
N CYS A 70 -53.68 15.71 17.18
CA CYS A 70 -53.07 16.59 16.19
C CYS A 70 -53.21 18.09 16.51
N SER A 71 -54.18 18.52 17.32
CA SER A 71 -54.34 19.94 17.67
C SER A 71 -53.40 20.39 18.78
N LYS A 72 -52.96 19.49 19.67
CA LYS A 72 -52.00 19.82 20.74
C LYS A 72 -50.53 19.70 20.33
N LEU A 73 -50.20 18.98 19.26
CA LEU A 73 -48.81 18.89 18.76
C LEU A 73 -48.37 20.08 17.88
N LEU A 74 -49.31 20.92 17.42
CA LEU A 74 -49.01 22.09 16.58
C LEU A 74 -48.57 23.34 17.36
N LEU A 75 -48.45 23.25 18.70
CA LEU A 75 -48.02 24.36 19.56
C LEU A 75 -46.84 23.99 20.46
N GLN A 76 -45.84 23.30 19.92
CA GLN A 76 -44.51 23.26 20.54
C GLN A 76 -43.42 23.62 19.52
N LYS A 77 -43.27 24.92 19.25
CA LYS A 77 -42.04 25.49 18.69
C LYS A 77 -40.90 25.26 19.68
N ARG A 78 -40.29 24.07 19.67
CA ARG A 78 -38.92 23.87 20.15
C ARG A 78 -37.99 24.24 18.99
N PRO A 79 -36.95 25.07 19.20
CA PRO A 79 -35.99 25.35 18.15
C PRO A 79 -35.19 24.06 17.94
N LEU A 80 -35.52 23.31 16.90
CA LEU A 80 -34.58 22.34 16.34
C LEU A 80 -33.33 23.14 15.99
N LYS A 81 -32.26 22.96 16.77
CA LYS A 81 -30.91 23.37 16.39
C LYS A 81 -30.70 22.83 14.98
N GLN A 82 -30.73 23.74 14.01
CA GLN A 82 -30.53 23.45 12.60
C GLN A 82 -29.10 22.92 12.47
N ALA A 83 -28.95 21.60 12.57
CA ALA A 83 -27.73 20.94 12.18
C ALA A 83 -27.63 21.15 10.68
N ASN A 84 -26.87 22.16 10.26
CA ASN A 84 -26.54 22.41 8.87
C ASN A 84 -25.88 21.15 8.30
N VAL A 85 -26.68 20.24 7.74
CA VAL A 85 -26.18 19.08 6.99
C VAL A 85 -25.69 19.63 5.66
N VAL A 86 -24.44 20.09 5.66
CA VAL A 86 -23.74 20.51 4.45
C VAL A 86 -23.60 19.27 3.55
N ILE A 87 -24.33 19.25 2.43
CA ILE A 87 -24.15 18.25 1.37
C ILE A 87 -22.90 18.68 0.59
N ARG A 88 -21.78 18.00 0.85
CA ARG A 88 -20.54 18.20 0.10
C ARG A 88 -20.52 17.24 -1.07
N ASN A 89 -20.71 17.78 -2.28
CA ASN A 89 -20.55 17.01 -3.51
C ASN A 89 -19.07 16.90 -3.86
N TYR A 90 -18.61 15.68 -4.10
CA TYR A 90 -17.24 15.35 -4.47
C TYR A 90 -17.23 14.69 -5.84
N ALA A 91 -16.45 15.23 -6.77
CA ALA A 91 -16.30 14.67 -8.11
C ALA A 91 -14.83 14.41 -8.43
N ALA A 92 -14.54 13.29 -9.11
CA ALA A 92 -13.23 13.01 -9.67
C ALA A 92 -13.23 13.39 -11.16
N LYS A 93 -12.09 13.89 -11.66
CA LYS A 93 -11.90 14.06 -13.11
C LYS A 93 -11.81 12.66 -13.75
N PRO A 94 -12.49 12.40 -14.89
CA PRO A 94 -12.30 11.15 -15.61
C PRO A 94 -10.87 11.06 -16.16
N SER A 95 -10.23 9.91 -15.94
CA SER A 95 -8.89 9.63 -16.48
C SER A 95 -8.98 9.31 -17.98
N SER A 96 -8.21 10.04 -18.79
CA SER A 96 -8.11 9.75 -20.23
C SER A 96 -7.40 8.41 -20.48
N ARG A 97 -7.48 7.89 -21.72
CA ARG A 97 -6.77 6.66 -22.12
C ARG A 97 -5.26 6.79 -21.88
N ASN A 98 -4.67 7.92 -22.24
CA ASN A 98 -3.25 8.19 -22.04
C ASN A 98 -2.88 8.27 -20.56
N ASP A 99 -3.71 8.91 -19.74
CA ASP A 99 -3.48 8.94 -18.28
C ASP A 99 -3.48 7.51 -17.71
N LYS A 100 -4.41 6.63 -18.15
CA LYS A 100 -4.43 5.24 -17.70
C LYS A 100 -3.17 4.46 -18.10
N ILE A 101 -2.68 4.63 -19.33
CA ILE A 101 -1.46 3.96 -19.79
C ILE A 101 -0.25 4.39 -18.96
N VAL A 102 -0.06 5.71 -18.77
CA VAL A 102 1.05 6.25 -17.95
C VAL A 102 0.91 5.82 -16.50
N GLY A 103 -0.31 5.83 -15.95
CA GLY A 103 -0.59 5.40 -14.60
C GLY A 103 -0.30 3.91 -14.37
N SER A 104 -0.67 3.04 -15.30
CA SER A 104 -0.36 1.61 -15.24
C SER A 104 1.13 1.35 -15.32
N TRP A 105 1.86 2.05 -16.20
CA TRP A 105 3.32 1.96 -16.27
C TRP A 105 3.98 2.34 -14.94
N LEU A 106 3.59 3.46 -14.34
CA LEU A 106 4.10 3.87 -13.02
C LEU A 106 3.74 2.86 -11.92
N LEU A 107 2.55 2.27 -11.98
CA LEU A 107 2.14 1.21 -11.05
C LEU A 107 3.00 -0.04 -11.23
N THR A 108 3.31 -0.43 -12.47
CA THR A 108 4.22 -1.54 -12.78
C THR A 108 5.61 -1.26 -12.21
N CYS A 109 6.19 -0.08 -12.44
CA CYS A 109 7.47 0.29 -11.84
C CYS A 109 7.44 0.24 -10.31
N GLY A 110 6.37 0.76 -9.68
CA GLY A 110 6.17 0.66 -8.23
C GLY A 110 6.07 -0.78 -7.74
N GLY A 111 5.32 -1.64 -8.43
CA GLY A 111 5.22 -3.07 -8.14
C GLY A 111 6.56 -3.80 -8.27
N MET A 112 7.37 -3.45 -9.27
CA MET A 112 8.72 -4.01 -9.40
C MET A 112 9.63 -3.55 -8.26
N VAL A 113 9.55 -2.29 -7.81
CA VAL A 113 10.28 -1.81 -6.63
C VAL A 113 9.83 -2.54 -5.37
N PHE A 114 8.54 -2.82 -5.20
CA PHE A 114 8.03 -3.64 -4.10
C PHE A 114 8.71 -5.02 -4.08
N VAL A 115 8.75 -5.69 -5.24
CA VAL A 115 9.43 -6.99 -5.38
C VAL A 115 10.93 -6.85 -5.11
N ALA A 116 11.57 -5.79 -5.59
CA ALA A 116 12.99 -5.54 -5.34
C ALA A 116 13.28 -5.44 -3.84
N VAL A 117 12.46 -4.71 -3.09
CA VAL A 117 12.62 -4.58 -1.64
C VAL A 117 12.41 -5.93 -0.95
N ALA A 118 11.41 -6.72 -1.34
CA ALA A 118 11.21 -8.06 -0.78
C ALA A 118 12.42 -8.98 -1.06
N LEU A 119 12.89 -9.03 -2.32
CA LEU A 119 14.07 -9.79 -2.73
C LEU A 119 15.34 -9.33 -1.99
N GLY A 120 15.51 -8.02 -1.81
CA GLY A 120 16.65 -7.45 -1.08
C GLY A 120 16.61 -7.81 0.41
N GLY A 121 15.40 -7.86 1.00
CA GLY A 121 15.20 -8.37 2.35
C GLY A 121 15.64 -9.81 2.50
N VAL A 122 15.18 -10.69 1.61
CA VAL A 122 15.62 -12.10 1.60
C VAL A 122 17.13 -12.18 1.41
N THR A 123 17.70 -11.45 0.44
CA THR A 123 19.16 -11.42 0.17
C THR A 123 19.96 -11.01 1.41
N ARG A 124 19.47 -10.07 2.22
CA ARG A 124 20.12 -9.71 3.49
C ARG A 124 19.94 -10.79 4.56
N LEU A 125 18.74 -11.34 4.70
CA LEU A 125 18.42 -12.34 5.72
C LEU A 125 19.10 -13.69 5.46
N THR A 126 19.44 -13.99 4.21
CA THR A 126 20.23 -15.17 3.81
C THR A 126 21.72 -14.87 3.65
N GLU A 127 22.17 -13.68 4.11
CA GLU A 127 23.57 -13.23 4.05
C GLU A 127 24.20 -13.39 2.65
N SER A 128 23.40 -13.14 1.62
CA SER A 128 23.80 -13.36 0.23
C SER A 128 24.35 -12.11 -0.45
N GLY A 129 24.33 -10.95 0.24
CA GLY A 129 24.58 -9.64 -0.37
C GLY A 129 26.04 -9.35 -0.76
N LEU A 130 26.97 -10.28 -0.52
CA LEU A 130 28.40 -10.18 -0.82
C LEU A 130 28.93 -11.38 -1.64
N SER A 131 28.04 -12.26 -2.09
CA SER A 131 28.37 -13.44 -2.90
C SER A 131 28.87 -13.10 -4.32
N MET A 132 28.51 -11.93 -4.85
CA MET A 132 28.89 -11.42 -6.17
C MET A 132 29.80 -10.19 -6.07
N VAL A 133 31.09 -10.42 -6.23
CA VAL A 133 32.14 -9.42 -6.03
C VAL A 133 32.37 -8.48 -7.21
N THR A 134 32.00 -8.89 -8.44
CA THR A 134 32.00 -7.95 -9.57
C THR A 134 30.75 -7.11 -9.63
N TRP A 135 30.95 -5.84 -10.00
CA TRP A 135 29.87 -4.95 -10.37
C TRP A 135 30.09 -4.47 -11.80
N LYS A 136 29.28 -4.98 -12.73
CA LYS A 136 29.22 -4.53 -14.13
C LYS A 136 27.88 -3.86 -14.39
N LEU A 137 27.90 -2.70 -15.05
CA LEU A 137 26.71 -1.91 -15.34
C LEU A 137 25.65 -2.71 -16.13
N LEU A 138 26.09 -3.45 -17.15
CA LEU A 138 25.21 -4.28 -18.00
C LEU A 138 24.87 -5.65 -17.39
N GLY A 139 25.37 -5.95 -16.18
CA GLY A 139 25.18 -7.23 -15.50
C GLY A 139 26.36 -8.19 -15.65
N GLU A 140 26.39 -9.16 -14.75
CA GLU A 140 27.34 -10.27 -14.79
C GLU A 140 26.77 -11.38 -15.68
N LYS A 141 27.64 -12.12 -16.38
CA LYS A 141 27.20 -13.31 -17.11
C LYS A 141 26.95 -14.43 -16.11
N MET A 142 25.81 -15.10 -16.26
CA MET A 142 25.47 -16.27 -15.47
C MET A 142 26.43 -17.43 -15.80
N PRO A 143 27.04 -18.10 -14.80
CA PRO A 143 27.79 -19.33 -15.03
C PRO A 143 26.88 -20.41 -15.64
N LEU A 144 27.27 -20.93 -16.80
CA LEU A 144 26.47 -21.90 -17.57
C LEU A 144 26.94 -23.34 -17.39
N ASN A 145 28.18 -23.54 -16.91
CA ASN A 145 28.78 -24.85 -16.75
C ASN A 145 29.56 -24.94 -15.43
N GLU A 146 29.90 -26.18 -15.05
CA GLU A 146 30.54 -26.48 -13.76
C GLU A 146 31.90 -25.77 -13.61
N ALA A 147 32.70 -25.71 -14.68
CA ALA A 147 33.99 -25.02 -14.65
C ALA A 147 33.86 -23.53 -14.33
N GLN A 148 32.84 -22.85 -14.86
CA GLN A 148 32.54 -21.46 -14.54
C GLN A 148 32.07 -21.28 -13.10
N TRP A 149 31.25 -22.21 -12.60
CA TRP A 149 30.81 -22.20 -11.19
C TRP A 149 31.96 -22.37 -10.22
N VAL A 150 32.86 -23.32 -10.48
CA VAL A 150 34.08 -23.51 -9.70
C VAL A 150 34.95 -22.25 -9.75
N SER A 151 35.12 -21.64 -10.92
CA SER A 151 35.91 -20.40 -11.04
C SER A 151 35.34 -19.23 -10.24
N GLU A 152 34.01 -19.01 -10.24
CA GLU A 152 33.39 -17.97 -9.41
C GLU A 152 33.47 -18.30 -7.92
N PHE A 153 33.34 -19.59 -7.55
CA PHE A 153 33.46 -20.02 -6.17
C PHE A 153 34.89 -19.81 -5.64
N GLU A 154 35.92 -20.19 -6.41
CA GLU A 154 37.32 -19.92 -6.06
C GLU A 154 37.57 -18.42 -5.89
N ARG A 155 36.93 -17.57 -6.69
CA ARG A 155 37.00 -16.13 -6.49
C ARG A 155 36.34 -15.71 -5.18
N TYR A 156 35.16 -16.23 -4.85
CA TYR A 156 34.48 -15.95 -3.58
C TYR A 156 35.32 -16.37 -2.35
N LYS A 157 36.07 -17.48 -2.44
CA LYS A 157 36.99 -17.93 -1.37
C LYS A 157 38.08 -16.92 -1.00
N GLN A 158 38.39 -15.97 -1.88
CA GLN A 158 39.40 -14.95 -1.63
C GLN A 158 38.91 -13.86 -0.66
N PHE A 159 37.60 -13.74 -0.42
CA PHE A 159 37.01 -12.65 0.34
C PHE A 159 36.87 -12.95 1.84
N PRO A 160 36.83 -11.91 2.69
CA PRO A 160 36.71 -12.06 4.14
C PRO A 160 35.48 -12.86 4.58
N GLU A 161 34.34 -12.72 3.88
CA GLU A 161 33.10 -13.44 4.23
C GLU A 161 33.27 -14.97 4.16
N TYR A 162 33.97 -15.49 3.14
CA TYR A 162 34.31 -16.91 3.09
C TYR A 162 35.33 -17.28 4.16
N LYS A 163 36.39 -16.47 4.33
CA LYS A 163 37.48 -16.78 5.26
C LYS A 163 37.05 -16.79 6.74
N ILE A 164 36.12 -15.92 7.12
CA ILE A 164 35.71 -15.72 8.51
C ILE A 164 34.43 -16.50 8.83
N THR A 165 33.37 -16.30 8.04
CA THR A 165 32.03 -16.83 8.35
C THR A 165 31.74 -18.15 7.64
N ASN A 166 32.11 -18.26 6.37
CA ASN A 166 31.63 -19.32 5.47
C ASN A 166 32.71 -20.34 5.04
N HIS A 167 33.74 -20.58 5.86
CA HIS A 167 34.95 -21.32 5.49
C HIS A 167 34.70 -22.80 5.12
N SER A 168 33.59 -23.38 5.59
CA SER A 168 33.17 -24.76 5.30
C SER A 168 32.09 -24.86 4.22
N MET A 169 31.74 -23.74 3.56
CA MET A 169 30.66 -23.69 2.57
C MET A 169 30.97 -24.55 1.35
N THR A 170 29.98 -25.31 0.91
CA THR A 170 30.03 -26.14 -0.30
C THR A 170 29.69 -25.33 -1.56
N LEU A 171 30.02 -25.87 -2.74
CA LEU A 171 29.67 -25.23 -4.01
C LEU A 171 28.15 -25.06 -4.20
N GLU A 172 27.34 -26.02 -3.73
CA GLU A 172 25.87 -25.95 -3.84
C GLU A 172 25.27 -24.86 -2.93
N GLU A 173 25.82 -24.69 -1.72
CA GLU A 173 25.43 -23.59 -0.84
C GLU A 173 25.83 -22.22 -1.42
N PHE A 174 27.02 -22.14 -2.04
CA PHE A 174 27.46 -20.95 -2.76
C PHE A 174 26.52 -20.62 -3.92
N LYS A 175 26.12 -21.61 -4.74
CA LYS A 175 25.16 -21.43 -5.85
C LYS A 175 23.86 -20.77 -5.35
N ARG A 176 23.35 -21.19 -4.18
CA ARG A 176 22.12 -20.64 -3.58
C ARG A 176 22.24 -19.15 -3.25
N ILE A 177 23.30 -18.73 -2.55
CA ILE A 177 23.49 -17.32 -2.18
C ILE A 177 23.77 -16.46 -3.43
N TRP A 178 24.57 -16.98 -4.35
CA TRP A 178 24.89 -16.31 -5.62
C TRP A 178 23.63 -16.04 -6.44
N TRP A 179 22.73 -17.02 -6.54
CA TRP A 179 21.47 -16.88 -7.27
C TRP A 179 20.56 -15.80 -6.69
N MET A 180 20.47 -15.72 -5.36
CA MET A 180 19.67 -14.69 -4.70
C MET A 180 20.18 -13.29 -5.01
N GLU A 181 21.49 -13.09 -4.92
CA GLU A 181 22.09 -11.81 -5.23
C GLU A 181 21.99 -11.45 -6.73
N TYR A 182 22.25 -12.42 -7.61
CA TYR A 182 22.12 -12.23 -9.05
C TYR A 182 20.70 -11.82 -9.43
N LEU A 183 19.69 -12.49 -8.89
CA LEU A 183 18.29 -12.18 -9.14
C LEU A 183 17.96 -10.76 -8.66
N HIS A 184 18.36 -10.39 -7.44
CA HIS A 184 18.10 -9.07 -6.89
C HIS A 184 18.76 -7.95 -7.73
N ARG A 185 20.05 -8.10 -8.09
CA ARG A 185 20.78 -7.13 -8.92
C ARG A 185 20.21 -7.01 -10.33
N THR A 186 19.85 -8.13 -10.95
CA THR A 186 19.29 -8.17 -12.31
C THR A 186 17.89 -7.59 -12.34
N TRP A 187 17.10 -7.82 -11.30
CA TRP A 187 15.79 -7.19 -11.12
C TRP A 187 15.90 -5.66 -11.02
N GLY A 188 16.89 -5.16 -10.28
CA GLY A 188 17.19 -3.72 -10.22
C GLY A 188 17.50 -3.10 -11.59
N ARG A 189 18.30 -3.78 -12.42
CA ARG A 189 18.57 -3.35 -13.80
C ARG A 189 17.31 -3.36 -14.67
N LEU A 190 16.47 -4.38 -14.54
CA LEU A 190 15.21 -4.49 -15.26
C LEU A 190 14.25 -3.33 -14.92
N ILE A 191 14.20 -2.88 -13.66
CA ILE A 191 13.43 -1.68 -13.26
C ILE A 191 13.91 -0.45 -14.05
N GLY A 192 15.22 -0.27 -14.18
CA GLY A 192 15.81 0.81 -14.96
C GLY A 192 15.34 0.78 -16.42
N ALA A 193 15.39 -0.39 -17.08
CA ALA A 193 14.94 -0.56 -18.45
C ALA A 193 13.43 -0.32 -18.62
N VAL A 194 12.60 -0.93 -17.76
CA VAL A 194 11.14 -0.79 -17.76
C VAL A 194 10.70 0.63 -17.43
N PHE A 195 11.53 1.42 -16.75
CA PHE A 195 11.29 2.83 -16.55
C PHE A 195 11.73 3.66 -17.77
N VAL A 196 12.99 3.56 -18.19
CA VAL A 196 13.58 4.45 -19.19
C VAL A 196 12.92 4.28 -20.57
N ILE A 197 12.68 3.05 -21.02
CA ILE A 197 12.15 2.79 -22.39
C ILE A 197 10.74 3.38 -22.57
N PRO A 198 9.75 3.14 -21.68
CA PRO A 198 8.46 3.80 -21.80
C PRO A 198 8.52 5.30 -21.51
N ALA A 199 9.38 5.75 -20.59
CA ALA A 199 9.53 7.17 -20.28
C ALA A 199 9.96 7.98 -21.52
N THR A 200 10.95 7.50 -22.27
CA THR A 200 11.42 8.15 -23.51
C THR A 200 10.34 8.14 -24.59
N TYR A 201 9.64 7.01 -24.75
CA TYR A 201 8.51 6.91 -25.67
C TYR A 201 7.38 7.90 -25.34
N PHE A 202 6.96 7.98 -24.07
CA PHE A 202 5.91 8.90 -23.63
C PHE A 202 6.33 10.37 -23.75
N TRP A 203 7.62 10.65 -23.54
CA TRP A 203 8.17 12.00 -23.72
C TRP A 203 8.13 12.42 -25.19
N TYR A 204 8.60 11.56 -26.09
CA TYR A 204 8.62 11.80 -27.54
C TYR A 204 7.20 11.95 -28.11
N LYS A 205 6.25 11.12 -27.66
CA LYS A 205 4.84 11.18 -28.08
C LYS A 205 4.03 12.32 -27.43
N GLY A 206 4.65 13.16 -26.60
CA GLY A 206 3.95 14.27 -25.94
C GLY A 206 2.87 13.83 -24.93
N MET A 207 2.92 12.59 -24.44
CA MET A 207 1.92 12.05 -23.51
C MET A 207 2.10 12.59 -22.07
N LEU A 208 3.27 13.18 -21.77
CA LEU A 208 3.60 13.71 -20.45
C LEU A 208 3.38 15.24 -20.37
N LYS A 209 2.53 15.66 -19.44
CA LYS A 209 2.38 17.08 -19.07
C LYS A 209 3.66 17.62 -18.42
N HIS A 210 3.89 18.95 -18.49
CA HIS A 210 5.10 19.58 -17.95
C HIS A 210 5.41 19.17 -16.49
N GLY A 211 4.42 19.20 -15.60
CA GLY A 211 4.60 18.76 -14.22
C GLY A 211 4.97 17.28 -14.08
N MET A 212 4.49 16.41 -14.99
CA MET A 212 4.84 14.99 -14.98
C MET A 212 6.25 14.75 -15.54
N LYS A 213 6.68 15.54 -16.54
CA LYS A 213 8.06 15.49 -17.07
C LYS A 213 9.09 15.70 -15.96
N MET A 214 8.91 16.72 -15.13
CA MET A 214 9.79 16.98 -13.97
C MET A 214 9.79 15.82 -12.96
N ARG A 215 8.62 15.21 -12.71
CA ARG A 215 8.52 14.05 -11.82
C ARG A 215 9.20 12.81 -12.41
N VAL A 216 9.09 12.58 -13.72
CA VAL A 216 9.80 11.47 -14.41
C VAL A 216 11.30 11.67 -14.31
N VAL A 217 11.82 12.88 -14.53
CA VAL A 217 13.25 13.17 -14.34
C VAL A 217 13.67 12.89 -12.88
N ALA A 218 12.92 13.40 -11.90
CA ALA A 218 13.22 13.16 -10.49
C ALA A 218 13.20 11.66 -10.12
N LEU A 219 12.20 10.90 -10.59
CA LEU A 219 12.12 9.45 -10.39
C LEU A 219 13.28 8.72 -11.08
N GLY A 220 13.65 9.12 -12.30
CA GLY A 220 14.81 8.59 -13.02
C GLY A 220 16.11 8.82 -12.27
N SER A 221 16.31 10.03 -11.74
CA SER A 221 17.47 10.34 -10.89
C SER A 221 17.49 9.48 -9.63
N LEU A 222 16.33 9.25 -8.97
CA LEU A 222 16.24 8.36 -7.81
C LEU A 222 16.57 6.90 -8.15
N ILE A 223 16.20 6.39 -9.33
CA ILE A 223 16.63 5.06 -9.80
C ILE A 223 18.15 5.01 -9.99
N GLY A 224 18.74 6.03 -10.61
CA GLY A 224 20.19 6.13 -10.76
C GLY A 224 20.91 6.15 -9.42
N LEU A 225 20.43 6.95 -8.47
CA LEU A 225 20.92 6.98 -7.09
C LEU A 225 20.73 5.63 -6.38
N GLN A 226 19.65 4.89 -6.66
CA GLN A 226 19.44 3.56 -6.09
C GLN A 226 20.51 2.57 -6.57
N GLY A 227 20.84 2.61 -7.86
CA GLY A 227 21.93 1.81 -8.43
C GLY A 227 23.29 2.20 -7.84
N LEU A 228 23.57 3.50 -7.74
CA LEU A 228 24.80 4.02 -7.12
C LEU A 228 24.93 3.60 -5.65
N MET A 229 23.84 3.70 -4.89
CA MET A 229 23.81 3.30 -3.48
C MET A 229 24.00 1.78 -3.33
N GLY A 230 23.41 0.99 -4.23
CA GLY A 230 23.63 -0.46 -4.27
C GLY A 230 25.09 -0.84 -4.56
N TRP A 231 25.74 -0.15 -5.50
CA TRP A 231 27.18 -0.30 -5.72
C TRP A 231 28.01 0.08 -4.48
N TYR A 232 27.67 1.21 -3.84
CA TYR A 232 28.34 1.67 -2.63
C TYR A 232 28.19 0.71 -1.44
N MET A 233 27.05 0.04 -1.31
CA MET A 233 26.82 -1.04 -0.32
C MET A 233 27.74 -2.24 -0.55
N VAL A 234 27.90 -2.67 -1.80
CA VAL A 234 28.75 -3.83 -2.13
C VAL A 234 30.22 -3.48 -1.92
N LYS A 235 30.67 -2.32 -2.42
CA LYS A 235 32.06 -1.89 -2.27
C LYS A 235 32.52 -1.87 -0.81
N SER A 236 31.65 -1.46 0.14
CA SER A 236 31.98 -1.54 1.58
C SER A 236 32.33 -2.92 2.07
N GLY A 237 31.63 -3.95 1.59
CA GLY A 237 31.77 -5.30 2.15
C GLY A 237 33.08 -5.97 1.77
N LEU A 238 33.81 -5.36 0.82
CA LEU A 238 35.04 -5.90 0.23
C LEU A 238 36.30 -5.20 0.75
N GLU A 239 36.16 -4.21 1.64
CA GLU A 239 37.30 -3.52 2.26
C GLU A 239 37.83 -4.32 3.45
N ASP A 240 39.16 -4.43 3.57
CA ASP A 240 39.88 -5.10 4.66
C ASP A 240 39.84 -4.30 5.97
N ARG A 241 38.63 -3.90 6.41
CA ARG A 241 38.42 -3.11 7.63
C ARG A 241 38.06 -3.94 8.86
N PHE A 242 38.01 -5.27 8.72
CA PHE A 242 37.68 -6.21 9.80
C PHE A 242 38.96 -6.46 10.62
N ILE A 243 39.28 -5.52 11.49
CA ILE A 243 40.52 -5.51 12.29
C ILE A 243 40.25 -6.16 13.64
N GLU A 244 39.01 -6.14 14.14
CA GLU A 244 38.65 -6.76 15.41
C GLU A 244 38.11 -8.20 15.23
N PRO A 245 38.39 -9.13 16.16
CA PRO A 245 37.87 -10.52 16.10
C PRO A 245 36.34 -10.65 16.09
N SER A 246 35.62 -9.59 16.44
CA SER A 246 34.16 -9.48 16.47
C SER A 246 33.55 -8.86 15.19
N ASP A 247 34.39 -8.42 14.26
CA ASP A 247 33.97 -7.77 13.02
C ASP A 247 33.46 -8.81 12.01
N VAL A 248 32.14 -8.95 11.92
CA VAL A 248 31.50 -9.78 10.89
C VAL A 248 31.56 -9.06 9.53
N PRO A 249 32.03 -9.72 8.45
CA PRO A 249 31.99 -9.16 7.11
C PRO A 249 30.57 -8.94 6.60
N ARG A 250 30.00 -7.77 6.91
CA ARG A 250 28.63 -7.42 6.51
C ARG A 250 28.52 -6.00 5.98
N VAL A 251 27.47 -5.78 5.20
CA VAL A 251 27.13 -4.44 4.71
C VAL A 251 26.76 -3.56 5.89
N SER A 252 27.38 -2.37 5.98
CA SER A 252 27.08 -1.39 7.03
C SER A 252 25.58 -1.09 7.12
N GLN A 253 25.04 -1.12 8.33
CA GLN A 253 23.63 -0.82 8.64
C GLN A 253 23.21 0.56 8.15
N TYR A 254 24.12 1.54 8.17
CA TYR A 254 23.87 2.88 7.62
C TYR A 254 23.63 2.84 6.11
N ARG A 255 24.40 2.03 5.37
CA ARG A 255 24.26 1.90 3.92
C ARG A 255 23.00 1.11 3.56
N LEU A 256 22.70 0.05 4.31
CA LEU A 256 21.46 -0.69 4.18
C LEU A 256 20.23 0.21 4.41
N ALA A 257 20.24 1.02 5.48
CA ALA A 257 19.17 1.96 5.78
C ALA A 257 19.03 3.02 4.68
N ALA A 258 20.12 3.64 4.23
CA ALA A 258 20.08 4.63 3.16
C ALA A 258 19.54 4.04 1.84
N HIS A 259 19.92 2.80 1.48
CA HIS A 259 19.42 2.13 0.29
C HIS A 259 17.93 1.76 0.39
N LEU A 260 17.49 1.24 1.55
CA LEU A 260 16.07 0.99 1.80
C LEU A 260 15.27 2.30 1.78
N GLY A 261 15.77 3.35 2.44
CA GLY A 261 15.11 4.65 2.48
C GLY A 261 14.90 5.24 1.09
N LEU A 262 15.92 5.15 0.22
CA LEU A 262 15.81 5.57 -1.16
C LEU A 262 14.82 4.72 -1.97
N ALA A 263 14.79 3.40 -1.75
CA ALA A 263 13.79 2.51 -2.35
C ALA A 263 12.36 2.87 -1.90
N LEU A 264 12.14 3.16 -0.62
CA LEU A 264 10.85 3.57 -0.08
C LEU A 264 10.39 4.93 -0.64
N LEU A 265 11.32 5.88 -0.83
CA LEU A 265 11.03 7.17 -1.48
C LEU A 265 10.64 6.97 -2.95
N LEU A 266 11.40 6.16 -3.68
CA LEU A 266 11.14 5.83 -5.07
C LEU A 266 9.77 5.13 -5.22
N TYR A 267 9.50 4.13 -4.37
CA TYR A 267 8.22 3.42 -4.29
C TYR A 267 7.05 4.38 -4.02
N THR A 268 7.22 5.27 -3.04
CA THR A 268 6.22 6.29 -2.69
C THR A 268 5.91 7.19 -3.88
N GLY A 269 6.96 7.62 -4.60
CA GLY A 269 6.84 8.44 -5.80
C GLY A 269 6.08 7.73 -6.92
N PHE A 270 6.42 6.47 -7.22
CA PHE A 270 5.70 5.68 -8.22
C PHE A 270 4.24 5.48 -7.86
N LEU A 271 3.97 4.97 -6.66
CA LEU A 271 2.62 4.67 -6.23
C LEU A 271 1.75 5.94 -6.20
N TYR A 272 2.26 7.04 -5.65
CA TYR A 272 1.49 8.29 -5.59
C TYR A 272 1.11 8.80 -6.99
N ASN A 273 2.07 8.79 -7.94
CA ASN A 273 1.79 9.24 -9.31
C ASN A 273 0.90 8.27 -10.09
N ALA A 274 1.02 6.95 -9.85
CA ALA A 274 0.12 5.96 -10.41
C ALA A 274 -1.32 6.18 -9.95
N LEU A 275 -1.53 6.39 -8.64
CA LEU A 275 -2.84 6.69 -8.06
C LEU A 275 -3.45 7.98 -8.65
N ASP A 276 -2.63 9.01 -8.87
CA ASP A 276 -3.06 10.30 -9.44
C ASP A 276 -3.63 10.15 -10.86
N HIS A 277 -3.08 9.22 -11.64
CA HIS A 277 -3.51 8.96 -13.02
C HIS A 277 -4.64 7.92 -13.11
N LEU A 278 -4.56 6.84 -12.33
CA LEU A 278 -5.48 5.70 -12.41
C LEU A 278 -6.79 5.95 -11.66
N ILE A 279 -6.68 6.51 -10.45
CA ILE A 279 -7.83 6.71 -9.56
C ILE A 279 -7.82 8.12 -8.93
N PRO A 280 -7.96 9.20 -9.74
CA PRO A 280 -7.86 10.57 -9.26
C PRO A 280 -8.71 10.82 -8.01
N ALA A 281 -8.12 11.48 -7.01
CA ALA A 281 -8.82 11.83 -5.78
C ALA A 281 -9.96 12.82 -6.06
N GLN A 282 -11.10 12.65 -5.38
CA GLN A 282 -12.27 13.50 -5.59
C GLN A 282 -12.02 14.92 -5.05
N LYS A 283 -12.36 15.93 -5.86
CA LYS A 283 -12.35 17.34 -5.49
C LYS A 283 -13.73 17.76 -5.01
N LEU A 284 -13.77 18.70 -4.08
CA LEU A 284 -15.02 19.35 -3.70
C LEU A 284 -15.49 20.20 -4.88
N THR A 285 -16.70 19.96 -5.39
CA THR A 285 -17.30 20.78 -6.45
C THR A 285 -18.09 21.93 -5.82
N ALA A 286 -17.80 23.16 -6.22
CA ALA A 286 -18.38 24.40 -5.69
C ALA A 286 -19.84 24.68 -6.15
N ASN A 287 -20.58 23.68 -6.62
CA ASN A 287 -21.95 23.86 -7.11
C ASN A 287 -23.00 23.84 -5.99
N SER A 288 -22.62 24.18 -4.76
CA SER A 288 -23.53 24.29 -3.64
C SER A 288 -23.14 25.50 -2.81
N SER A 289 -23.82 26.61 -3.11
CA SER A 289 -24.25 27.68 -2.21
C SER A 289 -23.35 27.99 -1.01
N SER A 290 -22.81 29.21 -1.01
CA SER A 290 -22.33 30.01 0.14
C SER A 290 -22.39 29.27 1.48
N THR A 291 -21.42 28.38 1.72
CA THR A 291 -21.32 27.68 3.00
C THR A 291 -20.28 28.41 3.83
N THR A 292 -20.73 29.17 4.83
CA THR A 292 -19.86 29.81 5.83
C THR A 292 -19.25 28.73 6.71
N ILE A 293 -18.12 28.18 6.28
CA ILE A 293 -17.41 27.15 7.06
C ILE A 293 -16.74 27.87 8.24
N THR A 294 -17.15 27.49 9.44
CA THR A 294 -16.57 28.07 10.65
C THR A 294 -15.06 27.87 10.67
N SER A 295 -14.32 28.88 11.11
CA SER A 295 -12.85 28.85 11.23
C SER A 295 -12.38 27.64 12.07
N ASN A 296 -13.18 27.23 13.06
CA ASN A 296 -12.92 26.06 13.91
C ASN A 296 -13.02 24.72 13.15
N ALA A 297 -14.02 24.54 12.29
CA ALA A 297 -14.13 23.31 11.48
C ALA A 297 -12.97 23.18 10.49
N LEU A 298 -12.51 24.30 9.93
CA LEU A 298 -11.31 24.36 9.09
C LEU A 298 -10.04 23.99 9.85
N LYS A 299 -9.84 24.55 11.05
CA LYS A 299 -8.71 24.20 11.93
C LYS A 299 -8.70 22.71 12.27
N ALA A 300 -9.85 22.13 12.59
CA ALA A 300 -9.98 20.70 12.87
C ALA A 300 -9.58 19.81 11.66
N LEU A 301 -10.01 20.16 10.45
CA LEU A 301 -9.61 19.44 9.22
C LEU A 301 -8.11 19.55 8.94
N LYS A 302 -7.51 20.73 9.14
CA LYS A 302 -6.06 20.92 9.01
C LYS A 302 -5.28 20.07 10.01
N ARG A 303 -5.72 20.01 11.27
CA ARG A 303 -5.12 19.14 12.31
C ARG A 303 -5.23 17.66 11.94
N PHE A 304 -6.40 17.21 11.47
CA PHE A 304 -6.59 15.83 11.02
C PHE A 304 -5.70 15.49 9.82
N LYS A 305 -5.53 16.43 8.87
CA LYS A 305 -4.60 16.27 7.75
C LYS A 305 -3.13 16.23 8.22
N GLY A 306 -2.78 17.06 9.19
CA GLY A 306 -1.47 17.01 9.86
C GLY A 306 -1.22 15.63 10.46
N LEU A 307 -2.19 15.11 11.22
CA LEU A 307 -2.14 13.76 11.80
C LEU A 307 -1.88 12.68 10.72
N ILE A 308 -2.61 12.69 9.61
CA ILE A 308 -2.39 11.74 8.50
C ILE A 308 -0.94 11.82 7.97
N HIS A 309 -0.42 13.03 7.76
CA HIS A 309 0.94 13.22 7.27
C HIS A 309 2.00 12.80 8.31
N SER A 310 1.77 13.07 9.59
CA SER A 310 2.60 12.60 10.69
C SER A 310 2.60 11.07 10.78
N THR A 311 1.43 10.42 10.65
CA THR A 311 1.33 8.95 10.60
C THR A 311 2.09 8.37 9.42
N LYS A 312 1.96 8.98 8.23
CA LYS A 312 2.74 8.57 7.05
C LYS A 312 4.25 8.69 7.30
N GLY A 313 4.70 9.80 7.87
CA GLY A 313 6.11 10.02 8.20
C GLY A 313 6.62 9.01 9.21
N LEU A 314 5.83 8.71 10.24
CA LEU A 314 6.20 7.72 11.26
C LEU A 314 6.21 6.29 10.70
N VAL A 315 5.24 5.90 9.85
CA VAL A 315 5.28 4.61 9.15
C VAL A 315 6.55 4.47 8.31
N PHE A 316 6.94 5.52 7.59
CA PHE A 316 8.19 5.54 6.81
C PHE A 316 9.41 5.38 7.73
N LEU A 317 9.47 6.12 8.84
CA LEU A 317 10.58 6.07 9.79
C LEU A 317 10.69 4.70 10.48
N THR A 318 9.57 4.10 10.87
CA THR A 318 9.52 2.76 11.46
C THR A 318 9.97 1.69 10.47
N ALA A 319 9.57 1.80 9.19
CA ALA A 319 10.07 0.90 8.15
C ALA A 319 11.59 1.07 7.95
N LEU A 320 12.09 2.31 7.98
CA LEU A 320 13.51 2.63 7.86
C LEU A 320 14.33 2.12 9.05
N SER A 321 13.83 2.25 10.29
CA SER A 321 14.54 1.75 11.48
C SER A 321 14.67 0.22 11.46
N GLY A 322 13.76 -0.49 10.79
CA GLY A 322 13.88 -1.93 10.55
C GLY A 322 15.15 -2.33 9.78
N ALA A 323 15.71 -1.45 8.94
CA ALA A 323 16.99 -1.69 8.27
C ALA A 323 18.18 -1.70 9.23
N PHE A 324 18.13 -0.92 10.32
CA PHE A 324 19.17 -0.97 11.35
C PHE A 324 19.05 -2.27 12.15
N VAL A 325 17.83 -2.69 12.49
CA VAL A 325 17.57 -3.96 13.18
C VAL A 325 18.09 -5.14 12.35
N ALA A 326 17.72 -5.19 11.06
CA ALA A 326 18.19 -6.24 10.15
C ALA A 326 19.69 -6.13 9.87
N GLY A 327 20.23 -4.92 9.73
CA GLY A 327 21.65 -4.70 9.46
C GLY A 327 22.57 -5.21 10.56
N MET A 328 22.15 -5.08 11.82
CA MET A 328 22.92 -5.50 12.98
C MET A 328 22.52 -6.87 13.54
N ASP A 329 21.58 -7.57 12.91
CA ASP A 329 20.99 -8.81 13.42
C ASP A 329 20.36 -8.65 14.81
N ALA A 330 19.94 -7.42 15.13
CA ALA A 330 19.41 -7.03 16.44
C ALA A 330 18.08 -7.71 16.79
N GLY A 331 17.42 -8.33 15.81
CA GLY A 331 16.23 -9.15 16.04
C GLY A 331 16.46 -10.38 16.91
N LEU A 332 17.73 -10.82 17.08
CA LEU A 332 18.12 -12.01 17.83
C LEU A 332 18.60 -11.70 19.27
N ILE A 333 18.60 -10.43 19.70
CA ILE A 333 19.15 -10.04 21.00
C ILE A 333 18.16 -10.35 22.13
N TYR A 334 17.01 -9.66 22.16
CA TYR A 334 15.94 -9.95 23.12
C TYR A 334 14.74 -10.53 22.39
N ASN A 335 14.36 -11.78 22.63
CA ASN A 335 13.23 -12.44 21.93
C ASN A 335 11.95 -12.56 22.75
N THR A 336 11.77 -11.72 23.79
CA THR A 336 10.52 -11.59 24.54
C THR A 336 9.76 -10.30 24.18
N PHE A 337 8.45 -10.26 24.45
CA PHE A 337 7.58 -9.10 24.27
C PHE A 337 6.46 -9.12 25.32
N PRO A 338 6.03 -7.99 25.92
CA PRO A 338 6.43 -6.60 25.61
C PRO A 338 7.73 -6.16 26.26
N LYS A 339 8.19 -6.85 27.30
CA LYS A 339 9.50 -6.63 27.94
C LYS A 339 10.64 -7.11 27.05
N MET A 340 11.85 -6.65 27.33
CA MET A 340 13.12 -7.14 26.77
C MET A 340 13.81 -7.97 27.85
N ALA A 341 13.75 -9.29 27.70
CA ALA A 341 13.93 -10.27 28.78
C ALA A 341 13.00 -9.96 29.97
N ASP A 342 13.56 -9.76 31.15
CA ASP A 342 12.88 -9.46 32.42
C ASP A 342 12.62 -7.95 32.62
N LYS A 343 13.21 -7.09 31.79
CA LYS A 343 13.22 -5.63 31.94
C LYS A 343 12.42 -4.89 30.88
N TRP A 344 11.91 -3.71 31.22
CA TRP A 344 11.25 -2.82 30.24
C TRP A 344 12.26 -2.02 29.41
N ILE A 345 13.37 -1.64 30.05
CA ILE A 345 14.50 -0.96 29.46
C ILE A 345 15.73 -1.79 29.86
N PRO A 346 16.43 -2.43 28.92
CA PRO A 346 17.67 -3.15 29.21
C PRO A 346 18.77 -2.23 29.75
N ASP A 347 19.70 -2.76 30.55
CA ASP A 347 20.77 -1.92 31.12
C ASP A 347 21.85 -1.57 30.09
N ASP A 348 21.97 -2.37 29.03
CA ASP A 348 23.00 -2.26 28.00
C ASP A 348 22.66 -1.24 26.90
N ILE A 349 21.51 -0.54 26.96
CA ILE A 349 21.09 0.42 25.92
C ILE A 349 22.01 1.64 25.74
N LEU A 350 22.90 1.89 26.70
CA LEU A 350 23.88 2.99 26.65
C LEU A 350 25.31 2.48 26.89
N ALA A 351 25.57 1.20 26.64
CA ALA A 351 26.87 0.56 26.90
C ALA A 351 28.02 1.13 26.05
N ILE A 352 27.75 1.65 24.86
CA ILE A 352 28.77 2.18 23.93
C ILE A 352 29.03 3.67 24.21
N SER A 353 30.30 4.10 24.16
CA SER A 353 30.69 5.51 24.23
C SER A 353 31.19 6.05 22.87
N PRO A 354 30.86 7.30 22.50
CA PRO A 354 29.91 8.20 23.14
C PRO A 354 28.46 7.71 23.05
N ALA A 355 27.62 8.16 23.99
CA ALA A 355 26.23 7.70 24.16
C ALA A 355 25.39 7.75 22.86
N LEU A 356 25.63 8.73 22.00
CA LEU A 356 24.91 8.90 20.74
C LEU A 356 25.09 7.72 19.77
N ARG A 357 26.21 7.00 19.83
CA ARG A 357 26.45 5.83 18.97
C ARG A 357 25.49 4.68 19.26
N ASN A 358 24.96 4.57 20.48
CA ASN A 358 24.05 3.47 20.82
C ASN A 358 22.80 3.44 19.94
N PHE A 359 22.25 4.62 19.60
CA PHE A 359 21.04 4.72 18.78
C PHE A 359 21.18 4.13 17.36
N THR A 360 22.41 3.87 16.89
CA THR A 360 22.67 3.37 15.52
C THR A 360 23.63 2.19 15.46
N GLU A 361 24.38 1.92 16.52
CA GLU A 361 25.46 0.92 16.56
C GLU A 361 25.32 -0.08 17.71
N ASN A 362 24.43 0.18 18.69
CA ASN A 362 24.13 -0.79 19.74
C ASN A 362 22.90 -1.62 19.34
N PRO A 363 23.03 -2.95 19.17
CA PRO A 363 21.92 -3.82 18.80
C PRO A 363 20.74 -3.77 19.77
N ALA A 364 20.99 -3.72 21.09
CA ALA A 364 19.93 -3.65 22.10
C ALA A 364 19.12 -2.36 21.97
N THR A 365 19.80 -1.22 21.84
CA THR A 365 19.18 0.10 21.67
C THR A 365 18.39 0.19 20.38
N VAL A 366 18.95 -0.24 19.25
CA VAL A 366 18.24 -0.23 17.97
C VAL A 366 17.01 -1.13 17.99
N GLN A 367 17.09 -2.29 18.65
CA GLN A 367 15.94 -3.16 18.83
C GLN A 367 14.87 -2.48 19.68
N PHE A 368 15.25 -1.85 20.80
CA PHE A 368 14.36 -1.08 21.67
C PHE A 368 13.68 0.07 20.90
N ASP A 369 14.46 0.90 20.21
CA ASP A 369 13.97 2.04 19.44
C ASP A 369 12.96 1.61 18.38
N HIS A 370 13.24 0.53 17.65
CA HIS A 370 12.31 -0.01 16.66
C HIS A 370 10.99 -0.49 17.28
N ARG A 371 11.03 -1.12 18.48
CA ARG A 371 9.81 -1.50 19.22
C ARG A 371 9.00 -0.27 19.62
N ILE A 372 9.64 0.76 20.17
CA ILE A 372 8.98 2.00 20.56
C ILE A 372 8.38 2.70 19.34
N LEU A 373 9.08 2.75 18.22
CA LEU A 373 8.56 3.27 16.95
C LEU A 373 7.34 2.47 16.47
N GLY A 374 7.39 1.14 16.55
CA GLY A 374 6.27 0.24 16.20
C GLY A 374 5.01 0.50 17.05
N VAL A 375 5.15 0.51 18.38
CA VAL A 375 4.05 0.80 19.32
C VAL A 375 3.49 2.21 19.09
N THR A 376 4.36 3.21 18.93
CA THR A 376 3.95 4.59 18.65
C THR A 376 3.18 4.68 17.32
N THR A 377 3.65 3.96 16.29
CA THR A 377 3.02 3.93 14.96
C THR A 377 1.60 3.37 15.03
N ILE A 378 1.39 2.23 15.68
CA ILE A 378 0.05 1.62 15.79
C ILE A 378 -0.89 2.44 16.68
N ALA A 379 -0.38 3.08 17.74
CA ALA A 379 -1.16 4.01 18.55
C ALA A 379 -1.65 5.20 17.70
N LEU A 380 -0.78 5.76 16.86
CA LEU A 380 -1.13 6.87 15.98
C LEU A 380 -2.11 6.44 14.87
N ILE A 381 -1.94 5.26 14.28
CA ILE A 381 -2.88 4.65 13.33
C ILE A 381 -4.26 4.44 13.96
N THR A 382 -4.30 3.93 15.19
CA THR A 382 -5.54 3.73 15.95
C THR A 382 -6.23 5.07 16.24
N CYS A 383 -5.48 6.07 16.71
CA CYS A 383 -5.96 7.43 16.92
C CYS A 383 -6.53 8.04 15.64
N LEU A 384 -5.82 7.90 14.51
CA LEU A 384 -6.28 8.30 13.19
C LEU A 384 -7.60 7.63 12.82
N GLY A 385 -7.72 6.32 13.05
CA GLY A 385 -8.94 5.56 12.82
C GLY A 385 -10.14 6.05 13.62
N ILE A 386 -9.95 6.33 14.92
CA ILE A 386 -10.99 6.86 15.80
C ILE A 386 -11.40 8.28 15.37
N LEU A 387 -10.43 9.17 15.16
CA LEU A 387 -10.71 10.56 14.77
C LEU A 387 -11.34 10.67 13.38
N SER A 388 -11.04 9.73 12.48
CA SER A 388 -11.67 9.68 11.15
C SER A 388 -13.20 9.58 11.22
N ARG A 389 -13.76 8.95 12.26
CA ARG A 389 -15.21 8.80 12.46
C ARG A 389 -15.91 10.14 12.66
N LYS A 390 -15.18 11.16 13.15
CA LYS A 390 -15.68 12.52 13.34
C LYS A 390 -15.78 13.32 12.02
N HIS A 391 -15.26 12.78 10.91
CA HIS A 391 -15.17 13.49 9.64
C HIS A 391 -15.93 12.76 8.51
N LYS A 392 -16.62 13.52 7.66
CA LYS A 392 -17.14 13.02 6.38
C LYS A 392 -16.02 12.99 5.36
N LEU A 393 -15.41 11.82 5.16
CA LEU A 393 -14.30 11.62 4.22
C LEU A 393 -14.80 11.49 2.76
N PRO A 394 -14.16 12.16 1.79
CA PRO A 394 -14.48 12.03 0.38
C PRO A 394 -14.12 10.66 -0.20
N GLY A 395 -14.81 10.29 -1.28
CA GLY A 395 -14.49 9.15 -2.13
C GLY A 395 -14.23 7.85 -1.37
N ARG A 396 -13.02 7.31 -1.52
CA ARG A 396 -12.64 6.03 -0.92
C ARG A 396 -11.96 6.20 0.43
N GLY A 397 -11.99 7.41 1.02
CA GLY A 397 -11.27 7.72 2.25
C GLY A 397 -11.56 6.77 3.42
N ARG A 398 -12.83 6.37 3.63
CA ARG A 398 -13.17 5.39 4.68
C ARG A 398 -12.57 4.00 4.44
N LYS A 399 -12.55 3.55 3.17
CA LYS A 399 -11.91 2.28 2.79
C LYS A 399 -10.40 2.35 3.00
N ALA A 400 -9.78 3.47 2.64
CA ALA A 400 -8.35 3.69 2.85
C ALA A 400 -7.99 3.72 4.35
N VAL A 401 -8.80 4.36 5.21
CA VAL A 401 -8.60 4.30 6.68
C VAL A 401 -8.69 2.86 7.20
N ALA A 402 -9.70 2.11 6.77
CA ALA A 402 -9.84 0.70 7.16
C ALA A 402 -8.65 -0.15 6.71
N ALA A 403 -8.14 0.09 5.50
CA ALA A 403 -6.95 -0.58 4.99
C ALA A 403 -5.69 -0.25 5.82
N VAL A 404 -5.49 1.02 6.21
CA VAL A 404 -4.39 1.44 7.09
C VAL A 404 -4.47 0.76 8.46
N LEU A 405 -5.66 0.68 9.05
CA LEU A 405 -5.88 -0.01 10.33
C LEU A 405 -5.53 -1.50 10.20
N CYS A 406 -6.10 -2.18 9.21
CA CYS A 406 -5.87 -3.61 9.00
C CYS A 406 -4.38 -3.93 8.75
N ALA A 407 -3.75 -3.19 7.83
CA ALA A 407 -2.32 -3.34 7.56
C ALA A 407 -1.46 -3.01 8.79
N GLY A 408 -1.84 -2.01 9.58
CA GLY A 408 -1.12 -1.61 10.80
C GLY A 408 -1.12 -2.71 11.86
N TYR A 409 -2.28 -3.30 12.16
CA TYR A 409 -2.37 -4.39 13.11
C TYR A 409 -1.68 -5.66 12.60
N LEU A 410 -1.83 -6.00 11.31
CA LEU A 410 -1.12 -7.13 10.71
C LEU A 410 0.40 -6.94 10.79
N GLN A 411 0.89 -5.72 10.58
CA GLN A 411 2.31 -5.41 10.67
C GLN A 411 2.86 -5.63 12.09
N VAL A 412 2.12 -5.19 13.12
CA VAL A 412 2.51 -5.43 14.52
C VAL A 412 2.53 -6.92 14.84
N LEU A 413 1.52 -7.68 14.38
CA LEU A 413 1.49 -9.13 14.56
C LEU A 413 2.70 -9.79 13.90
N LEU A 414 3.01 -9.46 12.65
CA LEU A 414 4.18 -9.96 11.95
C LEU A 414 5.49 -9.60 12.68
N GLY A 415 5.61 -8.40 13.23
CA GLY A 415 6.80 -7.95 13.95
C GLY A 415 7.00 -8.70 15.26
N ILE A 416 5.93 -8.86 16.06
CA ILE A 416 5.96 -9.63 17.30
C ILE A 416 6.24 -11.11 17.00
N SER A 417 5.60 -11.70 15.99
CA SER A 417 5.86 -13.09 15.62
C SER A 417 7.30 -13.29 15.13
N THR A 418 7.84 -12.37 14.31
CA THR A 418 9.25 -12.43 13.88
C THR A 418 10.19 -12.43 15.08
N LEU A 419 9.87 -11.62 16.09
CA LEU A 419 10.64 -11.53 17.32
C LEU A 419 10.57 -12.81 18.17
N LEU A 420 9.37 -13.31 18.46
CA LEU A 420 9.15 -14.45 19.36
C LEU A 420 9.67 -15.77 18.77
N TYR A 421 9.66 -15.91 17.44
CA TYR A 421 10.13 -17.12 16.75
C TYR A 421 11.60 -17.03 16.31
N HIS A 422 12.38 -16.08 16.84
CA HIS A 422 13.81 -15.92 16.54
C HIS A 422 14.11 -15.67 15.04
N VAL A 423 13.38 -14.73 14.44
CA VAL A 423 13.61 -14.19 13.09
C VAL A 423 13.61 -15.27 11.99
N PRO A 424 12.56 -16.12 11.89
CA PRO A 424 12.51 -17.09 10.81
C PRO A 424 12.32 -16.34 9.48
N LEU A 425 13.04 -16.79 8.45
CA LEU A 425 13.15 -16.11 7.16
C LEU A 425 11.78 -15.69 6.58
N SER A 426 10.79 -16.58 6.65
CA SER A 426 9.44 -16.33 6.12
C SER A 426 8.71 -15.21 6.86
N LEU A 427 8.78 -15.16 8.20
CA LEU A 427 8.16 -14.10 8.99
C LEU A 427 8.89 -12.77 8.81
N ALA A 428 10.22 -12.79 8.83
CA ALA A 428 11.03 -11.59 8.63
C ALA A 428 10.80 -10.96 7.24
N ALA A 429 10.79 -11.78 6.18
CA ALA A 429 10.47 -11.32 4.84
C ALA A 429 9.01 -10.84 4.70
N SER A 430 8.07 -11.51 5.38
CA SER A 430 6.66 -11.08 5.43
C SER A 430 6.49 -9.77 6.17
N HIS A 431 7.19 -9.56 7.29
CA HIS A 431 7.19 -8.32 8.05
C HIS A 431 7.76 -7.17 7.22
N GLN A 432 8.86 -7.38 6.52
CA GLN A 432 9.42 -6.37 5.61
C GLN A 432 8.44 -6.02 4.48
N SER A 433 7.86 -7.03 3.81
CA SER A 433 6.88 -6.82 2.73
C SER A 433 5.60 -6.15 3.25
N GLY A 434 5.14 -6.54 4.44
CA GLY A 434 4.00 -5.95 5.14
C GLY A 434 4.20 -4.47 5.45
N SER A 435 5.43 -4.04 5.73
CA SER A 435 5.75 -2.63 5.96
C SER A 435 5.49 -1.78 4.72
N LEU A 436 5.78 -2.31 3.52
CA LEU A 436 5.46 -1.65 2.24
C LEU A 436 3.96 -1.64 1.98
N ILE A 437 3.23 -2.71 2.34
CA ILE A 437 1.76 -2.72 2.24
C ILE A 437 1.18 -1.63 3.16
N LEU A 438 1.64 -1.53 4.39
CA LEU A 438 1.23 -0.47 5.31
C LEU A 438 1.55 0.92 4.73
N LEU A 439 2.77 1.13 4.22
CA LEU A 439 3.16 2.37 3.55
C LEU A 439 2.24 2.68 2.35
N SER A 440 1.87 1.67 1.57
CA SER A 440 0.96 1.80 0.41
C SER A 440 -0.42 2.30 0.83
N THR A 441 -0.98 1.72 1.88
CA THR A 441 -2.32 2.09 2.36
C THR A 441 -2.35 3.52 2.91
N ILE A 442 -1.30 3.96 3.62
CA ILE A 442 -1.23 5.35 4.14
C ILE A 442 -0.95 6.36 3.03
N ILE A 443 -0.19 6.00 2.00
CA ILE A 443 -0.04 6.82 0.77
C ILE A 443 -1.38 6.95 0.06
N TRP A 444 -2.13 5.85 -0.09
CA TRP A 444 -3.46 5.88 -0.68
C TRP A 444 -4.42 6.77 0.11
N LEU A 445 -4.41 6.68 1.45
CA LEU A 445 -5.20 7.57 2.31
C LEU A 445 -4.80 9.05 2.12
N CYS A 446 -3.49 9.36 2.12
CA CYS A 446 -3.00 10.71 1.85
C CYS A 446 -3.47 11.22 0.48
N HIS A 447 -3.45 10.35 -0.53
CA HIS A 447 -3.89 10.67 -1.88
C HIS A 447 -5.38 11.02 -1.93
N GLU A 448 -6.26 10.16 -1.39
CA GLU A 448 -7.71 10.38 -1.34
C GLU A 448 -8.07 11.68 -0.60
N LEU A 449 -7.33 12.01 0.46
CA LEU A 449 -7.62 13.15 1.34
C LEU A 449 -6.83 14.42 1.00
N ARG A 450 -6.10 14.46 -0.12
CA ARG A 450 -5.24 15.60 -0.46
C ARG A 450 -5.98 16.93 -0.61
N TYR A 451 -7.24 16.88 -1.06
CA TYR A 451 -8.12 18.04 -1.23
C TYR A 451 -8.98 18.33 0.00
N LEU A 452 -8.87 17.55 1.07
CA LEU A 452 -9.59 17.80 2.31
C LEU A 452 -9.17 19.17 2.88
N GLY A 453 -10.16 20.05 3.09
CA GLY A 453 -9.94 21.41 3.60
C GLY A 453 -9.38 22.41 2.59
N LYS A 454 -9.22 22.03 1.30
CA LYS A 454 -8.99 22.98 0.20
C LYS A 454 -10.33 23.31 -0.44
N PHE A 455 -10.82 24.52 -0.23
CA PHE A 455 -11.98 25.02 -0.97
C PHE A 455 -11.51 25.55 -2.32
N ALA A 456 -12.30 25.34 -3.36
CA ALA A 456 -12.07 26.04 -4.62
C ALA A 456 -12.06 27.54 -4.30
N LYS A 457 -11.00 28.23 -4.73
CA LYS A 457 -10.99 29.68 -4.75
C LYS A 457 -11.97 30.17 -5.81
#